data_AF-A0A8S3J6Z6-F1
#
_entry.id   AF-A0A8S3J6Z6-F1
#
_cell.length_a   1.000
_cell.length_b   1.000
_cell.length_c   1.000
_cell.angle_alpha   90.00
_cell.angle_beta   90.00
_cell.angle_gamma   90.00
#
_symmetry.space_group_name_H-M   'P 1'
#
loop_
_entity.id
_entity.type
_entity.pdbx_description
1 polymer ?
#
loop_
_entity_poly.entity_id
_entity_poly.type
_entity_poly.pdbx_seq_one_letter_code
_entity_poly.pdbx_strand_id
1 'polypeptide(L)'
;MLDTVILCGGGNSSDWEHTPLKGPDNSYLAEAYWQWVEEQFRQSTAPYLIVSGHFPVYSVAEHGPTKCLVDRLRPLLHQYRVTAYLCGHDHNLQHLADDADGIHMDYFVVGAGNIVQNNHDHAGDVPAGSLKYFWGGAIVLGGFGLIEVNSTQMTFSFIEHSEKTLYQTTLNPRS
;
A
#
# COMPACT_ATOMS: atom_id res chain seq x y z
N MET A 1 -7.01 5.15 8.23
CA MET A 1 -6.38 3.82 8.25
C MET A 1 -7.49 2.79 8.22
N LEU A 2 -7.38 1.84 7.31
CA LEU A 2 -8.26 0.70 7.11
C LEU A 2 -7.73 -0.49 7.91
N ASP A 3 -8.62 -1.21 8.57
CA ASP A 3 -8.28 -2.52 9.10
C ASP A 3 -8.43 -3.57 7.99
N THR A 4 -7.33 -3.81 7.26
CA THR A 4 -7.29 -4.79 6.16
C THR A 4 -7.44 -6.23 6.65
N VAL A 5 -7.23 -6.50 7.94
CA VAL A 5 -7.43 -7.82 8.55
C VAL A 5 -8.92 -8.09 8.72
N ILE A 6 -9.72 -7.10 9.17
CA ILE A 6 -11.18 -7.23 9.17
C ILE A 6 -11.70 -7.43 7.74
N LEU A 7 -11.16 -6.70 6.76
CA LEU A 7 -11.66 -6.72 5.38
C LEU A 7 -11.34 -8.01 4.63
N CYS A 8 -10.13 -8.57 4.84
CA CYS A 8 -9.60 -9.67 4.03
C CYS A 8 -9.23 -10.94 4.82
N GLY A 9 -9.29 -10.90 6.16
CA GLY A 9 -8.92 -12.00 7.05
C GLY A 9 -7.44 -11.98 7.47
N GLY A 10 -6.97 -13.09 8.03
CA GLY A 10 -5.56 -13.26 8.40
C GLY A 10 -5.21 -12.91 9.85
N GLY A 11 -6.21 -12.63 10.71
CA GLY A 11 -5.95 -12.29 12.12
C GLY A 11 -5.30 -13.40 12.95
N ASN A 12 -5.29 -14.63 12.43
CA ASN A 12 -4.70 -15.81 13.07
C ASN A 12 -3.51 -16.41 12.30
N SER A 13 -3.13 -15.84 11.14
CA SER A 13 -1.96 -16.29 10.38
C SER A 13 -0.76 -15.45 10.77
N SER A 14 0.38 -16.09 11.04
CA SER A 14 1.62 -15.33 11.24
C SER A 14 2.16 -14.81 9.91
N ASP A 15 2.85 -13.67 9.94
CA ASP A 15 3.53 -13.11 8.75
C ASP A 15 4.55 -14.10 8.14
N TRP A 16 4.98 -15.13 8.88
CA TRP A 16 5.93 -16.13 8.38
C TRP A 16 5.30 -17.27 7.61
N GLU A 17 3.98 -17.43 7.70
CA GLU A 17 3.30 -18.56 7.09
C GLU A 17 3.05 -18.37 5.59
N HIS A 18 3.25 -17.16 5.04
CA HIS A 18 3.02 -16.78 3.62
C HIS A 18 1.75 -17.43 3.02
N THR A 19 0.73 -17.68 3.85
CA THR A 19 -0.45 -18.43 3.44
C THR A 19 -1.44 -17.47 2.79
N PRO A 20 -2.07 -17.86 1.68
CA PRO A 20 -3.12 -17.05 1.08
C PRO A 20 -4.25 -16.78 2.06
N LEU A 21 -4.69 -15.53 2.13
CA LEU A 21 -5.86 -15.15 2.95
C LEU A 21 -7.10 -15.89 2.46
N LYS A 22 -7.83 -16.51 3.40
CA LYS A 22 -9.05 -17.28 3.12
C LYS A 22 -10.32 -16.41 3.06
N GLY A 23 -10.18 -15.10 3.25
CA GLY A 23 -11.29 -14.16 3.41
C GLY A 23 -11.53 -13.78 4.88
N PRO A 24 -12.45 -12.83 5.13
CA PRO A 24 -12.68 -12.28 6.47
C PRO A 24 -13.32 -13.29 7.42
N ASP A 25 -12.89 -13.28 8.69
CA ASP A 25 -13.43 -14.14 9.75
C ASP A 25 -14.95 -13.89 9.98
N ASN A 26 -15.40 -12.65 9.75
CA ASN A 26 -16.80 -12.27 9.79
C ASN A 26 -17.17 -11.48 8.53
N SER A 27 -17.78 -12.16 7.56
CA SER A 27 -18.16 -11.56 6.27
C SER A 27 -19.19 -10.45 6.38
N TYR A 28 -20.11 -10.51 7.36
CA TYR A 28 -21.09 -9.45 7.58
C TYR A 28 -20.43 -8.17 8.07
N LEU A 29 -19.50 -8.29 9.03
CA LEU A 29 -18.73 -7.16 9.53
C LEU A 29 -17.84 -6.57 8.43
N ALA A 30 -17.16 -7.43 7.66
CA ALA A 30 -16.32 -7.00 6.56
C ALA A 30 -17.13 -6.25 5.50
N GLU A 31 -18.32 -6.73 5.13
CA GLU A 31 -19.17 -6.06 4.15
C GLU A 31 -19.70 -4.71 4.64
N ALA A 32 -20.14 -4.64 5.89
CA ALA A 32 -20.49 -3.36 6.50
C ALA A 32 -19.31 -2.38 6.51
N TYR A 33 -18.09 -2.89 6.72
CA TYR A 33 -16.90 -2.06 6.71
C TYR A 33 -16.52 -1.60 5.29
N TRP A 34 -16.66 -2.44 4.27
CA TRP A 34 -16.49 -2.03 2.87
C TRP A 34 -17.43 -0.90 2.47
N GLN A 35 -18.71 -0.98 2.86
CA GLN A 35 -19.68 0.09 2.63
C GLN A 35 -19.28 1.39 3.34
N TRP A 36 -18.80 1.29 4.58
CA TRP A 36 -18.29 2.44 5.31
C TRP A 36 -17.07 3.06 4.60
N VAL A 37 -16.12 2.25 4.11
CA VAL A 37 -14.93 2.72 3.39
C VAL A 37 -15.31 3.52 2.15
N GLU A 38 -16.20 2.95 1.31
CA GLU A 38 -16.67 3.63 0.12
C GLU A 38 -17.37 4.96 0.46
N GLU A 39 -18.20 4.97 1.51
CA GLU A 39 -18.87 6.19 1.94
C GLU A 39 -17.87 7.28 2.39
N GLN A 40 -16.81 6.91 3.11
CA GLN A 40 -15.76 7.88 3.49
C GLN A 40 -15.05 8.46 2.26
N PHE A 41 -14.79 7.64 1.23
CA PHE A 41 -14.14 8.12 0.00
C PHE A 41 -15.05 9.08 -0.75
N ARG A 42 -16.33 8.73 -0.86
CA ARG A 42 -17.36 9.53 -1.54
C ARG A 42 -17.59 10.89 -0.87
N GLN A 43 -17.51 10.97 0.45
CA GLN A 43 -17.71 12.21 1.20
C GLN A 43 -16.49 13.15 1.19
N SER A 44 -15.30 12.64 0.88
CA SER A 44 -14.07 13.41 1.00
C SER A 44 -13.88 14.42 -0.14
N THR A 45 -13.83 15.70 0.19
CA THR A 45 -13.47 16.80 -0.73
C THR A 45 -12.01 17.25 -0.57
N ALA A 46 -11.18 16.50 0.16
CA ALA A 46 -9.81 16.90 0.43
C ALA A 46 -8.95 16.92 -0.86
N PRO A 47 -8.04 17.89 -1.05
CA PRO A 47 -7.16 17.93 -2.21
C PRO A 47 -6.20 16.74 -2.24
N TYR A 48 -5.89 16.14 -1.10
CA TYR A 48 -5.20 14.86 -1.03
C TYR A 48 -6.01 13.88 -0.22
N LEU A 49 -6.18 12.67 -0.73
CA LEU A 49 -6.79 11.57 -0.01
C LEU A 49 -5.75 10.46 0.11
N ILE A 50 -5.24 10.24 1.30
CA ILE A 50 -4.30 9.16 1.61
C ILE A 50 -5.07 8.06 2.31
N VAL A 51 -4.95 6.84 1.81
CA VAL A 51 -5.50 5.65 2.42
C VAL A 51 -4.35 4.82 2.96
N SER A 52 -4.51 4.21 4.12
CA SER A 52 -3.50 3.31 4.68
C SER A 52 -4.13 2.03 5.19
N GLY A 53 -3.41 0.93 5.14
CA GLY A 53 -3.80 -0.38 5.65
C GLY A 53 -2.59 -1.21 6.04
N HIS A 54 -2.77 -2.41 6.59
CA HIS A 54 -1.64 -3.28 6.89
C HIS A 54 -1.14 -3.99 5.62
N PHE A 55 -2.05 -4.66 4.91
CA PHE A 55 -1.71 -5.49 3.74
C PHE A 55 -1.49 -4.67 2.46
N PRO A 56 -0.58 -5.09 1.57
CA PRO A 56 -0.37 -4.45 0.28
C PRO A 56 -1.50 -4.75 -0.70
N VAL A 57 -1.94 -3.73 -1.46
CA VAL A 57 -2.69 -3.97 -2.70
C VAL A 57 -1.76 -4.67 -3.68
N TYR A 58 -0.62 -4.05 -3.96
CA TYR A 58 0.46 -4.64 -4.74
C TYR A 58 1.75 -4.64 -3.93
N SER A 59 2.52 -5.70 -4.10
CA SER A 59 3.88 -5.86 -3.63
C SER A 59 4.55 -6.91 -4.50
N VAL A 60 5.86 -6.79 -4.69
CA VAL A 60 6.67 -7.78 -5.40
C VAL A 60 7.38 -8.76 -4.48
N ALA A 61 7.24 -8.61 -3.15
CA ALA A 61 8.11 -9.25 -2.17
C ALA A 61 7.58 -10.59 -1.64
N GLU A 62 7.81 -10.91 -0.36
CA GLU A 62 7.56 -12.23 0.22
C GLU A 62 6.08 -12.62 0.32
N HIS A 63 5.16 -11.65 0.48
CA HIS A 63 3.72 -11.90 0.51
C HIS A 63 3.02 -11.57 -0.81
N GLY A 64 3.53 -10.59 -1.55
CA GLY A 64 2.99 -10.21 -2.84
C GLY A 64 1.63 -9.49 -2.76
N PRO A 65 0.86 -9.46 -3.85
CA PRO A 65 -0.41 -8.73 -3.91
C PRO A 65 -1.51 -9.40 -3.07
N THR A 66 -2.24 -8.61 -2.28
CA THR A 66 -3.40 -9.12 -1.55
C THR A 66 -4.62 -9.14 -2.46
N LYS A 67 -4.96 -10.32 -2.99
CA LYS A 67 -6.06 -10.49 -3.96
C LYS A 67 -7.37 -9.79 -3.57
N CYS A 68 -7.80 -9.92 -2.30
CA CYS A 68 -8.99 -9.25 -1.78
C CYS A 68 -8.95 -7.72 -1.97
N LEU A 69 -7.79 -7.10 -1.75
CA LEU A 69 -7.60 -5.66 -1.94
C LEU A 69 -7.46 -5.28 -3.42
N VAL A 70 -6.80 -6.10 -4.24
CA VAL A 70 -6.75 -5.92 -5.70
C VAL A 70 -8.16 -5.96 -6.30
N ASP A 71 -9.01 -6.87 -5.84
CA ASP A 71 -10.36 -7.05 -6.37
C ASP A 71 -11.33 -5.97 -5.86
N ARG A 72 -11.21 -5.53 -4.60
CA ARG A 72 -12.22 -4.65 -3.96
C ARG A 72 -11.73 -3.24 -3.65
N LEU A 73 -10.52 -3.07 -3.14
CA LEU A 73 -10.02 -1.76 -2.74
C LEU A 73 -9.50 -0.97 -3.95
N ARG A 74 -8.67 -1.60 -4.80
CA ARG A 74 -8.07 -0.93 -5.96
C ARG A 74 -9.11 -0.23 -6.85
N PRO A 75 -10.25 -0.84 -7.24
CA PRO A 75 -11.27 -0.14 -8.03
C PRO A 75 -11.78 1.14 -7.34
N LEU A 76 -11.98 1.11 -6.01
CA LEU A 76 -12.39 2.28 -5.23
C LEU A 76 -11.29 3.35 -5.20
N LEU A 77 -10.02 2.95 -5.08
CA LEU A 77 -8.90 3.89 -5.10
C LEU A 77 -8.88 4.71 -6.40
N HIS A 78 -9.02 4.04 -7.56
CA HIS A 78 -9.12 4.73 -8.85
C HIS A 78 -10.41 5.55 -8.97
N GLN A 79 -11.57 4.98 -8.65
CA GLN A 79 -12.88 5.64 -8.77
C GLN A 79 -12.93 6.98 -8.03
N TYR A 80 -12.38 7.02 -6.81
CA TYR A 80 -12.38 8.20 -5.95
C TYR A 80 -11.06 9.01 -6.03
N ARG A 81 -10.21 8.70 -7.02
CA ARG A 81 -8.93 9.37 -7.29
C ARG A 81 -8.05 9.51 -6.05
N VAL A 82 -7.95 8.45 -5.24
CA VAL A 82 -7.11 8.46 -4.05
C VAL A 82 -5.68 8.84 -4.45
N THR A 83 -5.02 9.69 -3.65
CA THR A 83 -3.68 10.19 -3.95
C THR A 83 -2.64 9.08 -3.78
N ALA A 84 -2.69 8.36 -2.66
CA ALA A 84 -1.75 7.29 -2.36
C ALA A 84 -2.38 6.24 -1.45
N TYR A 85 -1.98 4.98 -1.64
CA TYR A 85 -2.21 3.90 -0.67
C TYR A 85 -0.90 3.55 0.04
N LEU A 86 -0.92 3.59 1.38
CA LEU A 86 0.23 3.25 2.22
C LEU A 86 -0.01 1.93 2.94
N CYS A 87 0.98 1.05 2.94
CA CYS A 87 0.90 -0.22 3.65
C CYS A 87 2.24 -0.67 4.21
N GLY A 88 2.25 -1.81 4.89
CA GLY A 88 3.46 -2.50 5.33
C GLY A 88 3.32 -3.97 4.98
N HIS A 89 3.38 -4.81 6.02
CA HIS A 89 3.34 -6.28 5.95
C HIS A 89 4.59 -6.88 5.29
N ASP A 90 4.88 -6.54 4.05
CA ASP A 90 6.17 -6.89 3.45
C ASP A 90 7.30 -6.02 4.03
N HIS A 91 8.36 -6.67 4.47
CA HIS A 91 9.49 -6.13 5.24
C HIS A 91 10.51 -5.41 4.36
N ASN A 92 10.07 -4.47 3.53
CA ASN A 92 10.92 -3.69 2.63
C ASN A 92 10.23 -2.35 2.29
N LEU A 93 10.88 -1.56 1.43
CA LEU A 93 10.34 -0.30 0.94
C LEU A 93 10.08 -0.41 -0.56
N GLN A 94 8.86 -0.11 -0.99
CA GLN A 94 8.49 -0.20 -2.40
C GLN A 94 7.64 0.98 -2.82
N HIS A 95 7.88 1.49 -4.02
CA HIS A 95 6.93 2.33 -4.73
C HIS A 95 6.47 1.57 -5.97
N LEU A 96 5.17 1.30 -6.04
CA LEU A 96 4.49 0.78 -7.20
C LEU A 96 3.48 1.82 -7.68
N ALA A 97 3.22 1.87 -8.97
CA ALA A 97 2.13 2.66 -9.50
C ALA A 97 1.49 1.98 -10.70
N ASP A 98 0.19 2.16 -10.85
CA ASP A 98 -0.53 1.73 -12.02
C ASP A 98 -1.48 2.80 -12.56
N ASP A 99 -1.72 2.72 -13.86
CA ASP A 99 -2.61 3.61 -14.59
C ASP A 99 -3.80 2.79 -15.07
N ALA A 100 -4.98 3.02 -14.50
CA ALA A 100 -6.21 2.35 -14.89
C ALA A 100 -7.25 3.39 -15.32
N ASP A 101 -7.84 3.20 -16.50
CA ASP A 101 -8.86 4.10 -17.06
C ASP A 101 -8.42 5.59 -17.09
N GLY A 102 -7.12 5.83 -17.31
CA GLY A 102 -6.52 7.16 -17.32
C GLY A 102 -6.31 7.80 -15.94
N ILE A 103 -6.47 7.03 -14.86
CA ILE A 103 -6.28 7.47 -13.48
C ILE A 103 -5.02 6.82 -12.92
N HIS A 104 -4.05 7.67 -12.55
CA HIS A 104 -2.81 7.27 -11.87
C HIS A 104 -3.07 6.93 -10.41
N MET A 105 -2.43 5.88 -9.90
CA MET A 105 -2.50 5.48 -8.49
C MET A 105 -1.13 5.04 -7.98
N ASP A 106 -0.64 5.70 -6.94
CA ASP A 106 0.60 5.35 -6.24
C ASP A 106 0.34 4.43 -5.02
N TYR A 107 1.14 3.38 -4.90
CA TYR A 107 1.15 2.44 -3.76
C TYR A 107 2.53 2.44 -3.13
N PHE A 108 2.59 2.69 -1.83
CA PHE A 108 3.84 2.65 -1.07
C PHE A 108 3.79 1.54 -0.02
N VAL A 109 4.73 0.61 -0.11
CA VAL A 109 5.02 -0.37 0.94
C VAL A 109 6.10 0.22 1.84
N VAL A 110 5.82 0.32 3.13
CA VAL A 110 6.66 0.95 4.16
C VAL A 110 6.82 -0.01 5.36
N GLY A 111 7.22 -1.26 5.10
CA GLY A 111 7.28 -2.31 6.14
C GLY A 111 8.67 -2.53 6.75
N ALA A 112 9.68 -1.76 6.37
CA ALA A 112 11.06 -1.90 6.82
C ALA A 112 11.36 -1.27 8.20
N GLY A 113 10.39 -1.26 9.13
CA GLY A 113 10.54 -0.59 10.44
C GLY A 113 11.31 -1.39 11.50
N ASN A 114 11.51 -2.69 11.28
CA ASN A 114 12.20 -3.58 12.23
C ASN A 114 12.98 -4.68 11.50
N ILE A 115 12.33 -5.38 10.57
CA ILE A 115 12.93 -6.42 9.73
C ILE A 115 13.04 -5.88 8.32
N VAL A 116 14.14 -6.22 7.64
CA VAL A 116 14.36 -5.90 6.23
C VAL A 116 14.63 -7.19 5.46
N GLN A 117 13.83 -7.45 4.43
CA GLN A 117 13.93 -8.63 3.57
C GLN A 117 14.11 -8.20 2.12
N ASN A 118 15.14 -8.75 1.48
CA ASN A 118 15.39 -8.59 0.05
C ASN A 118 14.69 -9.71 -0.74
N ASN A 119 13.37 -9.76 -0.65
CA ASN A 119 12.55 -10.75 -1.34
C ASN A 119 11.86 -10.10 -2.57
N HIS A 120 11.81 -10.83 -3.68
CA HIS A 120 11.17 -10.44 -4.94
C HIS A 120 10.35 -11.59 -5.58
N ASP A 121 9.88 -12.53 -4.77
CA ASP A 121 9.27 -13.78 -5.23
C ASP A 121 7.98 -13.55 -6.04
N HIS A 122 7.26 -12.47 -5.77
CA HIS A 122 6.00 -12.10 -6.42
C HIS A 122 6.18 -11.00 -7.49
N ALA A 123 7.40 -10.77 -7.99
CA ALA A 123 7.64 -9.79 -9.05
C ALA A 123 6.84 -10.07 -10.35
N GLY A 124 6.47 -11.33 -10.59
CA GLY A 124 5.62 -11.76 -11.70
C GLY A 124 4.12 -11.57 -11.49
N ASP A 125 3.68 -11.27 -10.27
CA ASP A 125 2.25 -11.24 -9.89
C ASP A 125 1.66 -9.83 -9.87
N VAL A 126 2.48 -8.81 -10.14
CA VAL A 126 2.05 -7.41 -10.29
C VAL A 126 2.01 -7.01 -11.78
N PRO A 127 1.22 -5.99 -12.15
CA PRO A 127 1.21 -5.50 -13.53
C PRO A 127 2.61 -5.13 -14.03
N ALA A 128 2.93 -5.49 -15.26
CA ALA A 128 4.24 -5.22 -15.85
C ALA A 128 4.57 -3.72 -15.83
N GLY A 129 5.77 -3.38 -15.34
CA GLY A 129 6.22 -1.99 -15.23
C GLY A 129 5.59 -1.19 -14.09
N SER A 130 4.78 -1.81 -13.22
CA SER A 130 4.18 -1.13 -12.07
C SER A 130 5.19 -0.79 -10.98
N LEU A 131 6.18 -1.65 -10.74
CA LEU A 131 7.26 -1.39 -9.78
C LEU A 131 8.14 -0.21 -10.25
N LYS A 132 8.14 0.88 -9.48
CA LYS A 132 8.93 2.09 -9.74
C LYS A 132 10.19 2.15 -8.88
N TYR A 133 10.13 1.60 -7.67
CA TYR A 133 11.26 1.53 -6.74
C TYR A 133 11.12 0.34 -5.80
N PHE A 134 12.24 -0.29 -5.48
CA PHE A 134 12.35 -1.32 -4.44
C PHE A 134 13.62 -1.12 -3.63
N TRP A 135 13.54 -1.32 -2.32
CA TRP A 135 14.69 -1.40 -1.44
C TRP A 135 14.48 -2.45 -0.34
N GLY A 136 15.41 -3.41 -0.29
CA GLY A 136 15.52 -4.42 0.76
C GLY A 136 17.00 -4.61 1.10
N GLY A 137 17.59 -3.67 1.84
CA GLY A 137 19.02 -3.70 2.15
C GLY A 137 19.43 -4.93 2.96
N ALA A 138 20.48 -5.63 2.52
CA ALA A 138 21.10 -6.69 3.31
C ALA A 138 22.04 -6.05 4.34
N ILE A 139 21.68 -6.08 5.63
CA ILE A 139 22.45 -5.50 6.77
C ILE A 139 22.23 -3.99 6.96
N VAL A 140 20.99 -3.60 7.22
CA VAL A 140 20.58 -2.22 7.56
C VAL A 140 19.53 -2.25 8.66
N LEU A 141 19.41 -1.18 9.45
CA LEU A 141 18.42 -1.08 10.53
C LEU A 141 17.00 -0.71 10.03
N GLY A 142 16.80 -0.66 8.72
CA GLY A 142 15.52 -0.34 8.12
C GLY A 142 15.38 1.10 7.63
N GLY A 143 14.14 1.49 7.42
CA GLY A 143 13.76 2.81 6.90
C GLY A 143 12.27 3.07 7.02
N PHE A 144 11.86 4.29 6.69
CA PHE A 144 10.49 4.76 6.84
C PHE A 144 10.10 5.71 5.69
N GLY A 145 8.81 6.00 5.59
CA GLY A 145 8.26 6.99 4.66
C GLY A 145 8.10 8.35 5.33
N LEU A 146 8.49 9.42 4.65
CA LEU A 146 8.24 10.81 5.01
C LEU A 146 7.30 11.44 3.98
N ILE A 147 6.26 12.11 4.46
CA ILE A 147 5.30 12.83 3.62
C ILE A 147 5.31 14.30 3.96
N GLU A 148 5.54 15.14 2.95
CA GLU A 148 5.48 16.59 3.05
C GLU A 148 4.39 17.11 2.13
N VAL A 149 3.44 17.88 2.65
CA VAL A 149 2.26 18.31 1.89
C VAL A 149 2.15 19.82 1.89
N ASN A 150 1.90 20.40 0.72
CA ASN A 150 1.50 21.79 0.55
C ASN A 150 0.32 21.90 -0.42
N SER A 151 -0.13 23.12 -0.71
CA SER A 151 -1.32 23.36 -1.55
C SER A 151 -1.16 22.97 -3.03
N THR A 152 0.07 22.74 -3.51
CA THR A 152 0.35 22.45 -4.93
C THR A 152 0.89 21.06 -5.17
N GLN A 153 1.59 20.48 -4.20
CA GLN A 153 2.14 19.13 -4.30
C GLN A 153 2.23 18.42 -2.94
N MET A 154 2.23 17.09 -3.00
CA MET A 154 2.68 16.20 -1.94
C MET A 154 4.02 15.58 -2.38
N THR A 155 4.98 15.53 -1.49
CA THR A 155 6.24 14.81 -1.69
C THR A 155 6.24 13.57 -0.80
N PHE A 156 6.57 12.41 -1.37
CA PHE A 156 6.83 11.19 -0.63
C PHE A 156 8.30 10.81 -0.75
N SER A 157 8.95 10.55 0.37
CA SER A 157 10.36 10.15 0.44
C SER A 157 10.54 8.87 1.26
N PHE A 158 11.33 7.93 0.76
CA PHE A 158 11.87 6.84 1.57
C PHE A 158 13.17 7.29 2.23
N ILE A 159 13.25 7.16 3.55
CA ILE A 159 14.40 7.55 4.36
C ILE A 159 14.95 6.30 5.06
N GLU A 160 16.23 6.02 4.87
CA GLU A 160 16.94 4.98 5.62
C GLU A 160 17.17 5.44 7.07
N HIS A 161 17.38 4.51 8.01
CA HIS A 161 17.74 4.81 9.39
C HIS A 161 18.95 5.76 9.56
N SER A 162 19.80 5.88 8.53
CA SER A 162 20.96 6.76 8.48
C SER A 162 20.63 8.21 8.08
N GLU A 163 19.34 8.54 7.96
CA GLU A 163 18.81 9.80 7.42
C GLU A 163 19.07 10.01 5.91
N LYS A 164 19.61 8.98 5.24
CA LYS A 164 19.78 9.01 3.78
C LYS A 164 18.43 8.88 3.08
N THR A 165 18.10 9.85 2.23
CA THR A 165 17.00 9.72 1.27
C THR A 165 17.35 8.65 0.24
N LEU A 166 16.57 7.58 0.23
CA LEU A 166 16.71 6.44 -0.66
C LEU A 166 16.02 6.65 -2.00
N TYR A 167 14.85 7.29 -1.94
CA TYR A 167 13.98 7.55 -3.09
C TYR A 167 13.03 8.68 -2.74
N GLN A 168 12.59 9.43 -3.76
CA GLN A 168 11.64 10.52 -3.61
C GLN A 168 10.78 10.66 -4.86
N THR A 169 9.49 10.93 -4.67
CA THR A 169 8.54 11.24 -5.75
C THR A 169 7.57 12.34 -5.32
N THR A 170 6.88 12.93 -6.29
CA THR A 170 5.88 13.97 -6.08
C THR A 170 4.52 13.53 -6.61
N LEU A 171 3.48 13.81 -5.84
CA LEU A 171 2.09 13.47 -6.14
C LEU A 171 1.28 14.77 -6.25
N ASN A 172 0.45 14.83 -7.28
CA ASN A 172 -0.43 15.97 -7.52
C ASN A 172 -1.69 15.90 -6.65
N PRO A 173 -2.29 17.05 -6.27
CA PRO A 173 -3.60 17.06 -5.65
C PRO A 173 -4.65 16.47 -6.60
N ARG A 174 -5.70 15.89 -6.02
CA ARG A 174 -6.89 15.41 -6.72
C ARG A 174 -7.51 16.57 -7.50
N SER A 175 -7.93 16.27 -8.73
CA SER A 175 -8.69 17.17 -9.60
C SER A 175 -10.19 17.03 -9.39
#